data_AF-A0A2B4SC34-F1
#
_entry.id   AF-A0A2B4SC34-F1
#
_cell.length_a   1.000
_cell.length_b   1.000
_cell.length_c   1.000
_cell.angle_alpha   90.00
_cell.angle_beta   90.00
_cell.angle_gamma   90.00
#
_symmetry.space_group_name_H-M   'P 1'
#
loop_
_entity.id
_entity.type
_entity.pdbx_description
1 polymer ?
#
loop_
_entity_poly.entity_id
_entity_poly.type
_entity_poly.pdbx_seq_one_letter_code
_entity_poly.pdbx_strand_id
1 'polypeptide(L)'
;MAFSNLQSMFKLAQRPTHIISDRRGQEFELKSDAKDALLIVKNCTDCHASLQEKAAKLLIEKCDNLVLDVKCTLISGVLELLNCKKIVLNLLEGGQIPTIMADSTSDLLITLLRHSQFESMYLHGHSSNIEVCVGEETSTKYPVSFPSDVPSHFQFVVSWEKEEEGWKLVCEKVVRDGVFPTTERKVKEAEERKARDLEKMVTALFDSIKITPKEQQKDKPSPGSAAETEKKPSPSGSGHHNIKNEDDKKEFFDSSEELEQKIDLLAKWVKESKHCVMFTGAGISTSTGIPDFRSGMNTVLKTGPGLWELQAKGVTRQPGKVTPMLKAIPSPSHMAIVKLHKEGLVKFTVSQNVDGLHLRSGIPSEELAELHGNTNLEKCTTCGAKYLRDFDTRTATRVHDHLTGRSCDNIKCCGPLVDSIINFGESLPDDDLMKSYQEAEKSDLMIALGSSLQVYPAADIPATVIRSKQKLVICNLQKTPLSSLSSLHIHSQIDTVMRGLMERLGLEIPPFRVQRRFAVETSQDKMLIEGLDLQSNTPYSFLKQVSVHMSQEVEGTKKVIDEKILSKEPLEMCFRGSLISISQATPLIAEIELGFQGHYGEPSLSFTNSISSFGKAFFHAEYDLNKGEWSLKKE
;
A
#
# COMPACT_ATOMS: atom_id res chain seq x y z
N MET A 1 -17.30 28.10 -23.56
CA MET A 1 -17.41 29.05 -22.43
C MET A 1 -17.08 28.32 -21.13
N ALA A 2 -15.83 27.91 -20.97
CA ALA A 2 -15.36 27.08 -19.85
C ALA A 2 -14.15 27.75 -19.20
N PHE A 3 -14.41 28.85 -18.50
CA PHE A 3 -13.52 29.49 -17.52
C PHE A 3 -14.43 30.15 -16.48
N SER A 4 -15.06 29.33 -15.63
CA SER A 4 -15.93 29.81 -14.55
C SER A 4 -15.98 28.84 -13.37
N ASN A 5 -14.83 28.28 -12.96
CA ASN A 5 -14.70 27.55 -11.69
C ASN A 5 -13.81 28.33 -10.70
N LEU A 6 -14.18 29.61 -10.54
CA LEU A 6 -13.51 30.65 -9.76
C LEU A 6 -13.65 30.48 -8.21
N GLN A 7 -13.97 29.29 -7.70
CA GLN A 7 -14.05 29.01 -6.25
C GLN A 7 -12.93 28.10 -5.72
N SER A 8 -11.90 27.87 -6.53
CA SER A 8 -10.54 27.60 -6.06
C SER A 8 -9.88 28.83 -5.39
N MET A 9 -10.58 29.96 -5.31
CA MET A 9 -10.26 31.08 -4.43
C MET A 9 -10.88 30.88 -3.03
N PHE A 10 -10.04 30.95 -2.00
CA PHE A 10 -10.37 31.11 -0.56
C PHE A 10 -10.21 29.89 0.37
N LYS A 11 -9.03 29.25 0.33
CA LYS A 11 -8.10 29.29 1.49
C LYS A 11 -6.70 29.73 1.04
N LEU A 12 -6.68 30.90 0.41
CA LEU A 12 -5.57 31.85 0.36
C LEU A 12 -5.40 32.59 1.71
N ALA A 13 -5.65 31.91 2.83
CA ALA A 13 -5.46 32.46 4.17
C ALA A 13 -4.47 31.53 4.90
N GLN A 14 -3.20 31.89 5.11
CA GLN A 14 -2.50 33.16 4.92
C GLN A 14 -1.07 32.84 4.45
N ARG A 15 -0.89 32.54 3.16
CA ARG A 15 0.44 32.70 2.54
C ARG A 15 0.45 34.06 1.86
N PRO A 16 1.44 34.91 2.12
CA PRO A 16 1.57 36.18 1.43
C PRO A 16 1.56 35.91 -0.08
N THR A 17 0.64 36.57 -0.77
CA THR A 17 0.51 36.45 -2.22
C THR A 17 0.93 37.77 -2.81
N HIS A 18 1.91 37.73 -3.70
CA HIS A 18 2.38 38.91 -4.41
C HIS A 18 1.98 38.79 -5.87
N ILE A 19 1.17 39.74 -6.30
CA ILE A 19 0.66 39.82 -7.66
C ILE A 19 1.34 40.99 -8.34
N ILE A 20 1.96 40.72 -9.49
CA ILE A 20 2.51 41.72 -10.40
C ILE A 20 1.64 41.67 -11.65
N SER A 21 0.93 42.76 -11.94
CA SER A 21 0.00 42.80 -13.06
C SER A 21 0.23 43.98 -14.00
N ASP A 22 -0.18 43.80 -15.26
CA ASP A 22 -0.39 44.85 -16.26
C ASP A 22 0.85 45.71 -16.56
N ARG A 23 2.06 45.12 -16.44
CA ARG A 23 3.33 45.79 -16.77
C ARG A 23 3.63 45.70 -18.25
N ARG A 24 4.27 46.74 -18.79
CA ARG A 24 4.66 46.79 -20.20
C ARG A 24 6.04 47.39 -20.40
N GLY A 25 6.93 46.69 -21.11
CA GLY A 25 8.26 47.20 -21.44
C GLY A 25 9.18 47.34 -20.22
N GLN A 26 8.94 46.58 -19.15
CA GLN A 26 9.60 46.77 -17.86
C GLN A 26 10.43 45.56 -17.43
N GLU A 27 11.51 45.85 -16.71
CA GLU A 27 12.28 44.87 -15.96
C GLU A 27 11.90 44.92 -14.47
N PHE A 28 11.73 43.77 -13.82
CA PHE A 28 11.38 43.70 -12.41
C PHE A 28 11.81 42.42 -11.71
N GLU A 29 12.07 42.52 -10.41
CA GLU A 29 12.40 41.38 -9.58
C GLU A 29 11.14 40.80 -8.92
N LEU A 30 11.02 39.47 -8.94
CA LEU A 30 10.01 38.71 -8.24
C LEU A 30 10.50 38.46 -6.81
N LYS A 31 10.23 39.39 -5.91
CA LYS A 31 10.62 39.33 -4.49
C LYS A 31 9.41 39.37 -3.57
N SER A 32 9.54 38.69 -2.44
CA SER A 32 8.59 38.71 -1.32
C SER A 32 9.36 38.68 -0.02
N ASP A 33 8.91 39.45 0.97
CA ASP A 33 9.48 39.42 2.33
C ASP A 33 9.25 38.07 3.04
N ALA A 34 8.41 37.20 2.46
CA ALA A 34 8.07 35.90 2.99
C ALA A 34 8.52 34.77 2.06
N LYS A 35 9.35 33.88 2.62
CA LYS A 35 10.01 32.78 1.90
C LYS A 35 9.06 31.70 1.37
N ASP A 36 7.78 31.73 1.73
CA ASP A 36 6.74 30.79 1.30
C ASP A 36 5.61 31.46 0.49
N ALA A 37 5.87 32.64 -0.08
CA ALA A 37 4.86 33.38 -0.83
C ALA A 37 4.43 32.70 -2.14
N LEU A 38 3.18 32.92 -2.52
CA LEU A 38 2.67 32.66 -3.87
C LEU A 38 2.96 33.88 -4.74
N LEU A 39 3.70 33.69 -5.82
CA LEU A 39 4.00 34.75 -6.77
C LEU A 39 3.13 34.58 -8.01
N ILE A 40 2.48 35.66 -8.44
CA ILE A 40 1.61 35.69 -9.62
C ILE A 40 2.06 36.83 -10.53
N VAL A 41 2.36 36.53 -11.79
CA VAL A 41 2.64 37.51 -12.85
C VAL A 41 1.50 37.46 -13.85
N LYS A 42 0.81 38.58 -14.09
CA LYS A 42 -0.44 38.58 -14.84
C LYS A 42 -0.51 39.71 -15.86
N ASN A 43 -0.98 39.43 -17.07
CA ASN A 43 -1.20 40.45 -18.11
C ASN A 43 0.04 41.31 -18.43
N CYS A 44 1.25 40.79 -18.26
CA CYS A 44 2.48 41.53 -18.55
C CYS A 44 2.88 41.35 -20.02
N THR A 45 3.36 42.42 -20.66
CA THR A 45 3.77 42.39 -22.07
C THR A 45 5.16 43.00 -22.25
N ASP A 46 6.02 42.39 -23.07
CA ASP A 46 7.37 42.91 -23.36
C ASP A 46 8.18 43.15 -22.06
N CYS A 47 8.22 42.15 -21.17
CA CYS A 47 8.79 42.30 -19.82
C CYS A 47 9.96 41.35 -19.58
N HIS A 48 10.80 41.71 -18.60
CA HIS A 48 11.84 40.83 -18.06
C HIS A 48 11.66 40.72 -16.55
N ALA A 49 11.44 39.50 -16.07
CA ALA A 49 11.28 39.19 -14.66
C ALA A 49 12.48 38.37 -14.14
N SER A 50 12.91 38.60 -12.90
CA SER A 50 13.94 37.78 -12.25
C SER A 50 13.48 37.26 -10.89
N LEU A 51 13.46 35.94 -10.71
CA LEU A 51 13.21 35.26 -9.44
C LEU A 51 14.54 34.89 -8.78
N GLN A 52 14.93 35.66 -7.76
CA GLN A 52 16.19 35.47 -7.02
C GLN A 52 16.00 34.72 -5.71
N GLU A 53 14.84 34.84 -5.08
CA GLU A 53 14.56 34.29 -3.75
C GLU A 53 13.50 33.20 -3.79
N LYS A 54 13.56 32.27 -2.83
CA LYS A 54 12.64 31.13 -2.78
C LYS A 54 11.20 31.61 -2.63
N ALA A 55 10.34 31.06 -3.47
CA ALA A 55 8.89 31.22 -3.40
C ALA A 55 8.23 29.84 -3.26
N ALA A 56 7.01 29.82 -2.73
CA ALA A 56 6.25 28.57 -2.63
C ALA A 56 5.85 28.06 -4.01
N LYS A 57 5.31 28.94 -4.85
CA LYS A 57 4.81 28.62 -6.19
C LYS A 57 4.84 29.88 -7.04
N LEU A 58 5.05 29.71 -8.34
CA LEU A 58 4.98 30.78 -9.34
C LEU A 58 3.90 30.47 -10.37
N LEU A 59 3.03 31.45 -10.62
CA LEU A 59 1.99 31.42 -11.64
C LEU A 59 2.20 32.58 -12.61
N ILE A 60 2.21 32.30 -13.91
CA ILE A 60 2.26 33.31 -14.98
C ILE A 60 0.98 33.16 -15.79
N GLU A 61 0.19 34.21 -15.87
CA GLU A 61 -1.12 34.20 -16.54
C GLU A 61 -1.18 35.32 -17.60
N LYS A 62 -1.62 35.00 -18.82
CA LYS A 62 -1.92 35.97 -19.88
C LYS A 62 -0.76 36.93 -20.20
N CYS A 63 0.48 36.46 -20.08
CA CYS A 63 1.66 37.26 -20.41
C CYS A 63 2.09 37.01 -21.86
N ASP A 64 2.56 38.05 -22.54
CA ASP A 64 3.07 37.99 -23.92
C ASP A 64 4.48 38.58 -23.98
N ASN A 65 5.43 37.88 -24.58
CA ASN A 65 6.82 38.34 -24.70
C ASN A 65 7.45 38.63 -23.32
N LEU A 66 7.53 37.61 -22.47
CA LEU A 66 8.10 37.70 -21.12
C LEU A 66 9.34 36.81 -21.02
N VAL A 67 10.46 37.42 -20.61
CA VAL A 67 11.66 36.70 -20.18
C VAL A 67 11.62 36.52 -18.68
N LEU A 68 11.85 35.31 -18.18
CA LEU A 68 11.87 34.98 -16.77
C LEU A 68 13.17 34.27 -16.42
N ASP A 69 14.01 34.94 -15.63
CA ASP A 69 15.24 34.36 -15.08
C ASP A 69 14.98 33.78 -13.69
N VAL A 70 15.30 32.51 -13.48
CA VAL A 70 15.08 31.81 -12.21
C VAL A 70 16.42 31.36 -11.64
N LYS A 71 16.79 31.91 -10.48
CA LYS A 71 18.05 31.62 -9.77
C LYS A 71 17.85 30.80 -8.49
N CYS A 72 16.62 30.35 -8.21
CA CYS A 72 16.30 29.56 -7.03
C CYS A 72 15.28 28.45 -7.32
N THR A 73 15.24 27.44 -6.44
CA THR A 73 14.22 26.37 -6.49
C THR A 73 12.93 26.78 -5.79
N LEU A 74 11.78 26.59 -6.45
CA LEU A 74 10.45 26.76 -5.86
C LEU A 74 10.19 25.68 -4.79
N ILE A 75 9.54 26.03 -3.67
CA ILE A 75 9.28 25.04 -2.59
C ILE A 75 8.31 23.95 -3.05
N SER A 76 7.28 24.31 -3.81
CA SER A 76 6.38 23.31 -4.43
C SER A 76 7.02 22.57 -5.60
N GLY A 77 8.11 23.11 -6.16
CA GLY A 77 8.71 22.63 -7.39
C GLY A 77 7.86 22.86 -8.65
N VAL A 78 6.75 23.63 -8.57
CA VAL A 78 5.79 23.80 -9.66
C VAL A 78 5.74 25.25 -10.17
N LEU A 79 5.86 25.42 -11.49
CA LEU A 79 5.52 26.62 -12.24
C LEU A 79 4.29 26.39 -13.10
N GLU A 80 3.33 27.32 -13.08
CA GLU A 80 2.15 27.29 -13.95
C GLU A 80 2.20 28.45 -14.96
N LEU A 81 1.99 28.14 -16.24
CA LEU A 81 1.84 29.08 -17.34
C LEU A 81 0.43 28.92 -17.91
N LEU A 82 -0.36 29.98 -17.88
CA LEU A 82 -1.76 29.95 -18.33
C LEU A 82 -2.02 31.01 -19.40
N ASN A 83 -2.36 30.57 -20.62
CA ASN A 83 -2.68 31.46 -21.75
C ASN A 83 -1.54 32.44 -22.07
N CYS A 84 -0.30 31.99 -22.02
CA CYS A 84 0.88 32.82 -22.26
C CYS A 84 1.38 32.68 -23.70
N LYS A 85 2.12 33.69 -24.18
CA LYS A 85 2.73 33.68 -25.51
C LYS A 85 4.16 34.20 -25.45
N LYS A 86 5.08 33.60 -26.22
CA LYS A 86 6.48 34.05 -26.33
C LYS A 86 7.14 34.18 -24.95
N ILE A 87 7.19 33.07 -24.23
CA ILE A 87 7.80 33.04 -22.89
C ILE A 87 9.20 32.46 -23.01
N VAL A 88 10.19 33.14 -22.44
CA VAL A 88 11.56 32.62 -22.31
C VAL A 88 11.82 32.36 -20.83
N LEU A 89 12.01 31.11 -20.44
CA LEU A 89 12.30 30.69 -19.07
C LEU A 89 13.76 30.27 -18.96
N ASN A 90 14.58 31.06 -18.27
CA ASN A 90 15.99 30.74 -18.05
C ASN A 90 16.19 30.20 -16.62
N LEU A 91 16.49 28.90 -16.49
CA LEU A 91 16.89 28.29 -15.22
C LEU A 91 18.40 28.43 -15.05
N LEU A 92 18.80 29.51 -14.39
CA LEU A 92 20.19 29.86 -14.12
C LEU A 92 20.76 29.04 -12.95
N GLU A 93 22.02 29.30 -12.58
CA GLU A 93 22.67 28.60 -11.46
C GLU A 93 21.85 28.75 -10.16
N GLY A 94 21.54 27.61 -9.53
CA GLY A 94 20.67 27.55 -8.34
C GLY A 94 19.16 27.49 -8.63
N GLY A 95 18.74 27.75 -9.87
CA GLY A 95 17.34 27.65 -10.32
C GLY A 95 16.92 26.23 -10.66
N GLN A 96 15.85 25.73 -10.06
CA GLN A 96 15.25 24.45 -10.44
C GLN A 96 13.72 24.54 -10.39
N ILE A 97 13.08 24.00 -11.41
CA ILE A 97 11.63 23.86 -11.49
C ILE A 97 11.35 22.43 -11.97
N PRO A 98 11.25 21.46 -11.03
CA PRO A 98 10.99 20.06 -11.35
C PRO A 98 9.76 19.85 -12.24
N THR A 99 8.70 20.64 -12.02
CA THR A 99 7.44 20.52 -12.74
C THR A 99 7.01 21.84 -13.37
N ILE A 100 6.78 21.82 -14.68
CA ILE A 100 6.23 22.97 -15.43
C ILE A 100 4.86 22.57 -15.96
N MET A 101 3.86 23.39 -15.76
CA MET A 101 2.53 23.20 -16.31
C MET A 101 2.24 24.33 -17.30
N ALA A 102 1.84 24.00 -18.52
CA ALA A 102 1.54 24.98 -19.56
C ALA A 102 0.16 24.72 -20.20
N ASP A 103 -0.79 25.59 -19.88
CA ASP A 103 -2.11 25.70 -20.51
C ASP A 103 -2.07 26.68 -21.65
N SER A 104 -2.49 26.24 -22.84
CA SER A 104 -2.79 27.14 -23.96
C SER A 104 -1.68 28.16 -24.18
N THR A 105 -0.43 27.72 -24.03
CA THR A 105 0.76 28.55 -24.02
C THR A 105 1.58 28.26 -25.26
N SER A 106 1.84 29.28 -26.07
CA SER A 106 2.56 29.14 -27.35
C SER A 106 3.91 29.84 -27.32
N ASP A 107 4.87 29.32 -28.09
CA ASP A 107 6.21 29.92 -28.23
C ASP A 107 6.96 29.95 -26.86
N LEU A 108 7.08 28.79 -26.20
CA LEU A 108 7.77 28.66 -24.92
C LEU A 108 9.19 28.13 -25.13
N LEU A 109 10.19 28.93 -24.77
CA LEU A 109 11.59 28.54 -24.76
C LEU A 109 12.06 28.34 -23.32
N ILE A 110 12.61 27.17 -22.99
CA ILE A 110 13.15 26.87 -21.66
C ILE A 110 14.66 26.65 -21.78
N THR A 111 15.46 27.50 -21.17
CA THR A 111 16.92 27.38 -21.14
C THR A 111 17.37 26.81 -19.81
N LEU A 112 18.15 25.73 -19.84
CA LEU A 112 18.68 25.02 -18.68
C LEU A 112 20.21 24.97 -18.76
N LEU A 113 20.89 24.96 -17.62
CA LEU A 113 22.32 24.63 -17.55
C LEU A 113 22.55 23.11 -17.57
N ARG A 114 21.65 22.35 -16.92
CA ARG A 114 21.71 20.89 -16.79
C ARG A 114 20.31 20.27 -16.84
N HIS A 115 20.21 19.05 -17.37
CA HIS A 115 18.96 18.28 -17.47
C HIS A 115 18.20 18.17 -16.14
N SER A 116 18.89 18.05 -15.01
CA SER A 116 18.28 17.88 -13.68
C SER A 116 17.57 19.12 -13.11
N GLN A 117 17.58 20.26 -13.80
CA GLN A 117 16.86 21.45 -13.35
C GLN A 117 15.35 21.37 -13.60
N PHE A 118 14.90 20.37 -14.34
CA PHE A 118 13.51 20.11 -14.70
C PHE A 118 13.30 18.61 -14.92
N GLU A 119 12.16 18.06 -14.49
CA GLU A 119 11.86 16.62 -14.58
C GLU A 119 10.70 16.32 -15.55
N SER A 120 9.59 17.05 -15.43
CA SER A 120 8.40 16.80 -16.24
C SER A 120 7.57 18.05 -16.52
N MET A 121 7.05 18.16 -17.75
CA MET A 121 6.24 19.28 -18.21
C MET A 121 4.88 18.78 -18.66
N TYR A 122 3.83 19.35 -18.08
CA TYR A 122 2.46 19.00 -18.40
C TYR A 122 1.91 20.03 -19.35
N LEU A 123 1.53 19.57 -20.53
CA LEU A 123 1.01 20.42 -21.59
C LEU A 123 -0.47 20.14 -21.76
N HIS A 124 -1.26 21.20 -21.90
CA HIS A 124 -2.67 21.06 -22.23
C HIS A 124 -3.18 22.19 -23.11
N GLY A 125 -4.37 21.99 -23.69
CA GLY A 125 -5.01 22.94 -24.58
C GLY A 125 -4.25 23.11 -25.89
N HIS A 126 -4.21 24.34 -26.41
CA HIS A 126 -3.56 24.68 -27.69
C HIS A 126 -2.06 25.05 -27.53
N SER A 127 -1.39 24.52 -26.50
CA SER A 127 0.04 24.75 -26.30
C SER A 127 0.86 24.25 -27.50
N SER A 128 1.78 25.06 -27.99
CA SER A 128 2.50 24.80 -29.24
C SER A 128 3.84 25.52 -29.31
N ASN A 129 4.74 25.05 -30.19
CA ASN A 129 6.07 25.62 -30.40
C ASN A 129 6.88 25.75 -29.08
N ILE A 130 7.18 24.60 -28.47
CA ILE A 130 7.93 24.52 -27.21
C ILE A 130 9.31 23.94 -27.47
N GLU A 131 10.35 24.62 -27.00
CA GLU A 131 11.75 24.22 -27.17
C GLU A 131 12.48 24.26 -25.82
N VAL A 132 13.28 23.24 -25.53
CA VAL A 132 14.16 23.21 -24.35
C VAL A 132 15.62 23.24 -24.81
N CYS A 133 16.40 24.16 -24.28
CA CYS A 133 17.83 24.31 -24.55
C CYS A 133 18.65 23.91 -23.32
N VAL A 134 19.73 23.15 -23.48
CA VAL A 134 20.63 22.77 -22.39
C VAL A 134 22.08 23.16 -22.71
N GLY A 135 22.75 23.92 -21.82
CA GLY A 135 24.19 24.24 -21.87
C GLY A 135 24.55 25.73 -21.99
N GLU A 136 25.82 26.07 -21.73
CA GLU A 136 26.33 27.46 -21.66
C GLU A 136 26.98 27.98 -22.97
N GLU A 137 27.77 27.15 -23.70
CA GLU A 137 28.54 27.60 -24.88
C GLU A 137 28.08 26.98 -26.22
N THR A 138 27.55 25.75 -26.20
CA THR A 138 26.92 25.09 -27.36
C THR A 138 25.58 24.52 -26.89
N SER A 139 24.57 25.39 -26.81
CA SER A 139 23.24 25.00 -26.35
C SER A 139 22.64 23.92 -27.26
N THR A 140 22.41 22.74 -26.70
CA THR A 140 21.70 21.67 -27.41
C THR A 140 20.21 21.92 -27.33
N LYS A 141 19.53 21.91 -28.49
CA LYS A 141 18.10 22.20 -28.61
C LYS A 141 17.29 20.91 -28.66
N TYR A 142 16.24 20.85 -27.86
CA TYR A 142 15.29 19.75 -27.78
C TYR A 142 13.88 20.28 -28.06
N PRO A 143 13.42 20.25 -29.33
CA PRO A 143 12.05 20.64 -29.66
C PRO A 143 11.06 19.61 -29.11
N VAL A 144 9.97 20.08 -28.50
CA VAL A 144 8.87 19.20 -28.06
C VAL A 144 8.03 18.83 -29.28
N SER A 145 8.12 17.57 -29.69
CA SER A 145 7.31 17.03 -30.77
C SER A 145 5.97 16.53 -30.23
N PHE A 146 4.88 17.19 -30.63
CA PHE A 146 3.54 16.74 -30.27
C PHE A 146 3.11 15.56 -31.14
N PRO A 147 2.43 14.54 -30.59
CA PRO A 147 1.87 13.46 -31.39
C PRO A 147 0.90 14.00 -32.45
N SER A 148 1.08 13.58 -33.70
CA SER A 148 0.12 13.84 -34.79
C SER A 148 -1.20 13.11 -34.54
N ASP A 149 -2.31 13.68 -35.02
CA ASP A 149 -3.67 13.10 -34.94
C ASP A 149 -4.37 13.13 -33.57
N VAL A 150 -3.95 14.02 -32.66
CA VAL A 150 -4.60 14.17 -31.34
C VAL A 150 -5.44 15.45 -31.27
N PRO A 151 -6.74 15.37 -30.90
CA PRO A 151 -7.58 16.54 -30.68
C PRO A 151 -7.01 17.53 -29.65
N SER A 152 -7.35 18.81 -29.77
CA SER A 152 -6.79 19.91 -28.94
C SER A 152 -7.19 19.92 -27.45
N HIS A 153 -7.82 18.86 -26.93
CA HIS A 153 -8.33 18.77 -25.56
C HIS A 153 -7.60 17.73 -24.69
N PHE A 154 -6.53 17.12 -25.20
CA PHE A 154 -5.76 16.12 -24.44
C PHE A 154 -4.64 16.76 -23.63
N GLN A 155 -4.29 16.07 -22.53
CA GLN A 155 -3.11 16.38 -21.73
C GLN A 155 -1.93 15.53 -22.21
N PHE A 156 -0.76 16.15 -22.25
CA PHE A 156 0.50 15.49 -22.54
C PHE A 156 1.47 15.67 -21.39
N VAL A 157 2.32 14.68 -21.17
CA VAL A 157 3.47 14.76 -20.27
C VAL A 157 4.74 14.70 -21.10
N VAL A 158 5.62 15.66 -20.88
CA VAL A 158 6.95 15.73 -21.49
C VAL A 158 7.98 15.41 -20.42
N SER A 159 8.85 14.44 -20.68
CA SER A 159 9.91 14.05 -19.75
C SER A 159 11.20 13.66 -20.48
N TRP A 160 12.31 13.72 -19.76
CA TRP A 160 13.60 13.24 -20.25
C TRP A 160 13.61 11.72 -20.40
N GLU A 161 14.07 11.24 -21.55
CA GLU A 161 14.44 9.84 -21.76
C GLU A 161 15.94 9.77 -22.10
N LYS A 162 16.64 8.82 -21.48
CA LYS A 162 18.06 8.58 -21.70
C LYS A 162 18.24 7.58 -22.84
N GLU A 163 19.02 7.95 -23.84
CA GLU A 163 19.40 7.09 -24.98
C GLU A 163 20.89 6.73 -24.93
N GLU A 164 21.32 5.84 -25.82
CA GLU A 164 22.72 5.38 -25.90
C GLU A 164 23.72 6.54 -26.15
N GLU A 165 23.31 7.54 -26.92
CA GLU A 165 24.14 8.70 -27.29
C GLU A 165 23.68 10.04 -26.67
N GLY A 166 22.82 10.02 -25.64
CA GLY A 166 22.44 11.27 -24.97
C GLY A 166 21.06 11.27 -24.31
N TRP A 167 20.37 12.41 -24.42
CA TRP A 167 19.03 12.64 -23.88
C TRP A 167 18.08 13.04 -25.00
N LYS A 168 16.80 12.74 -24.83
CA LYS A 168 15.73 13.30 -25.64
C LYS A 168 14.54 13.68 -24.77
N LEU A 169 13.68 14.55 -25.31
CA LEU A 169 12.37 14.83 -24.73
C LEU A 169 11.33 13.95 -25.40
N VAL A 170 10.59 13.20 -24.60
CA VAL A 170 9.46 12.40 -25.05
C VAL A 170 8.19 13.09 -24.62
N CYS A 171 7.27 13.32 -25.56
CA CYS A 171 5.95 13.88 -25.29
C CYS A 171 4.92 12.74 -25.42
N GLU A 172 4.31 12.37 -24.30
CA GLU A 172 3.39 11.24 -24.23
C GLU A 172 1.97 11.72 -23.92
N LYS A 173 0.99 11.15 -24.62
CA LYS A 173 -0.42 11.40 -24.36
C LYS A 173 -0.85 10.73 -23.05
N VAL A 174 -1.52 11.49 -22.20
CA VAL A 174 -2.13 11.01 -20.96
C VAL A 174 -3.46 10.33 -21.27
N VAL A 175 -3.61 9.07 -20.84
CA VAL A 175 -4.83 8.25 -21.03
C VAL A 175 -5.68 8.24 -19.77
N ARG A 176 -5.06 8.41 -18.61
CA ARG A 176 -5.72 8.50 -17.31
C ARG A 176 -5.08 9.60 -16.48
N ASP A 177 -5.91 10.55 -16.05
CA ASP A 177 -5.50 11.68 -15.21
C ASP A 177 -5.14 11.23 -13.78
N GLY A 178 -4.09 11.82 -13.22
CA GLY A 178 -3.59 11.53 -11.88
C GLY A 178 -2.28 12.27 -11.58
N VAL A 179 -1.79 12.20 -10.34
CA VAL A 179 -0.50 12.82 -9.91
C VAL A 179 0.69 12.25 -10.69
N PHE A 180 0.60 10.99 -11.12
CA PHE A 180 1.45 10.38 -12.13
C PHE A 180 0.56 9.90 -13.28
N PRO A 181 0.44 10.67 -14.37
CA PRO A 181 -0.44 10.28 -15.46
C PRO A 181 -0.01 8.94 -16.06
N THR A 182 -0.99 8.13 -16.42
CA THR A 182 -0.73 6.89 -17.17
C THR A 182 -0.70 7.21 -18.65
N THR A 183 0.41 6.91 -19.33
CA THR A 183 0.61 7.21 -20.75
C THR A 183 0.18 6.03 -21.64
N GLU A 184 -0.12 6.29 -22.91
CA GLU A 184 -0.44 5.23 -23.90
C GLU A 184 0.66 4.18 -23.99
N ARG A 185 1.93 4.61 -23.91
CA ARG A 185 3.08 3.69 -23.87
C ARG A 185 3.05 2.80 -22.63
N LYS A 186 2.79 3.33 -21.44
CA LYS A 186 2.70 2.53 -20.20
C LYS A 186 1.57 1.50 -20.28
N VAL A 187 0.45 1.85 -20.89
CA VAL A 187 -0.66 0.90 -21.15
C VAL A 187 -0.20 -0.19 -22.13
N LYS A 188 0.42 0.20 -23.25
CA LYS A 188 0.90 -0.73 -24.27
C LYS A 188 2.02 -1.64 -23.77
N GLU A 189 2.96 -1.13 -22.98
CA GLU A 189 4.02 -1.91 -22.34
C GLU A 189 3.45 -2.95 -21.36
N ALA A 190 2.39 -2.58 -20.63
CA ALA A 190 1.68 -3.51 -19.75
C ALA A 190 0.95 -4.61 -20.56
N GLU A 191 0.32 -4.26 -21.67
CA GLU A 191 -0.33 -5.20 -22.60
C GLU A 191 0.70 -6.12 -23.29
N GLU A 192 1.81 -5.58 -23.77
CA GLU A 192 2.91 -6.36 -24.38
C GLU A 192 3.60 -7.26 -23.35
N ARG A 193 3.77 -6.81 -22.11
CA ARG A 193 4.27 -7.66 -21.03
C ARG A 193 3.32 -8.82 -20.80
N LYS A 194 2.01 -8.55 -20.70
CA LYS A 194 0.96 -9.58 -20.57
C LYS A 194 0.97 -10.56 -21.75
N ALA A 195 1.17 -10.07 -22.97
CA ALA A 195 1.25 -10.91 -24.17
C ALA A 195 2.54 -11.75 -24.21
N ARG A 196 3.69 -11.18 -23.86
CA ARG A 196 4.97 -11.91 -23.74
C ARG A 196 4.91 -12.98 -22.64
N ASP A 197 4.25 -12.67 -21.53
CA ASP A 197 4.08 -13.62 -20.43
C ASP A 197 3.15 -14.76 -20.85
N LEU A 198 2.09 -14.46 -21.63
CA LEU A 198 1.22 -15.46 -22.23
C LEU A 198 1.95 -16.32 -23.27
N GLU A 199 2.79 -15.73 -24.12
CA GLU A 199 3.56 -16.45 -25.15
C GLU A 199 4.67 -17.32 -24.54
N LYS A 200 5.35 -16.83 -23.49
CA LYS A 200 6.27 -17.64 -22.69
C LYS A 200 5.55 -18.79 -21.99
N MET A 201 4.33 -18.56 -21.51
CA MET A 201 3.48 -19.59 -20.92
C MET A 201 3.10 -20.66 -21.96
N VAL A 202 2.73 -20.26 -23.18
CA VAL A 202 2.43 -21.19 -24.30
C VAL A 202 3.68 -21.95 -24.76
N THR A 203 4.82 -21.29 -24.88
CA THR A 203 6.08 -21.92 -25.30
C THR A 203 6.58 -22.91 -24.25
N ALA A 204 6.50 -22.55 -22.96
CA ALA A 204 6.82 -23.44 -21.86
C ALA A 204 5.89 -24.67 -21.80
N LEU A 205 4.62 -24.54 -22.21
CA LEU A 205 3.69 -25.67 -22.34
C LEU A 205 4.11 -26.65 -23.45
N PHE A 206 4.63 -26.15 -24.58
CA PHE A 206 5.10 -26.99 -25.69
C PHE A 206 6.45 -27.67 -25.42
N ASP A 207 7.40 -26.97 -24.79
CA ASP A 207 8.73 -27.52 -24.48
C ASP A 207 8.72 -28.52 -23.30
N SER A 208 7.64 -28.56 -22.52
CA SER A 208 7.47 -29.48 -21.38
C SER A 208 7.11 -30.92 -21.77
N ILE A 209 6.90 -31.21 -23.06
CA ILE A 209 6.70 -32.58 -23.56
C ILE A 209 8.03 -33.12 -24.11
N LYS A 210 8.93 -33.50 -23.21
CA LYS A 210 10.05 -34.43 -23.51
C LYS A 210 10.06 -35.56 -22.50
N ILE A 211 9.65 -36.73 -22.98
CA ILE A 211 9.70 -37.99 -22.23
C ILE A 211 11.11 -38.57 -22.41
N THR A 212 11.88 -38.68 -21.33
CA THR A 212 13.05 -39.57 -21.28
C THR A 212 13.27 -40.13 -19.87
N PRO A 213 13.68 -41.41 -19.72
CA PRO A 213 13.62 -42.15 -18.46
C PRO A 213 14.78 -41.86 -17.49
N LYS A 214 14.50 -42.05 -16.19
CA LYS A 214 15.39 -41.83 -15.04
C LYS A 214 16.61 -42.77 -15.01
N GLU A 215 17.78 -42.21 -14.69
CA GLU A 215 18.83 -42.92 -13.95
C GLU A 215 19.48 -42.07 -12.83
N GLN A 216 19.29 -42.58 -11.61
CA GLN A 216 20.17 -42.74 -10.44
C GLN A 216 21.17 -41.64 -10.00
N GLN A 217 20.90 -41.16 -8.78
CA GLN A 217 21.77 -40.41 -7.87
C GLN A 217 23.10 -41.12 -7.55
N LYS A 218 24.16 -40.32 -7.34
CA LYS A 218 25.24 -40.65 -6.40
C LYS A 218 25.66 -39.44 -5.57
N ASP A 219 25.99 -39.77 -4.34
CA ASP A 219 26.15 -38.95 -3.13
C ASP A 219 27.48 -38.19 -2.96
N LYS A 220 27.39 -37.12 -2.14
CA LYS A 220 28.37 -36.56 -1.14
C LYS A 220 29.60 -35.78 -1.65
N PRO A 221 30.30 -34.98 -0.78
CA PRO A 221 29.91 -34.26 0.45
C PRO A 221 30.53 -32.82 0.56
N SER A 222 30.07 -32.04 1.55
CA SER A 222 30.80 -30.88 2.16
C SER A 222 31.93 -31.40 3.09
N PRO A 223 32.98 -30.63 3.50
CA PRO A 223 32.85 -29.37 4.26
C PRO A 223 34.03 -28.35 4.13
N GLY A 224 33.91 -27.19 4.80
CA GLY A 224 35.07 -26.61 5.50
C GLY A 224 35.40 -25.13 5.31
N SER A 225 35.16 -24.37 6.40
CA SER A 225 35.96 -23.28 7.00
C SER A 225 36.28 -21.97 6.25
N ALA A 226 35.68 -20.90 6.78
CA ALA A 226 36.28 -19.68 7.33
C ALA A 226 37.47 -19.02 6.59
N ALA A 227 37.22 -17.79 6.13
CA ALA A 227 38.22 -16.72 6.10
C ALA A 227 37.52 -15.39 6.40
N GLU A 228 37.94 -14.76 7.51
CA GLU A 228 37.67 -13.36 7.83
C GLU A 228 38.27 -12.46 6.75
N THR A 229 37.52 -11.45 6.30
CA THR A 229 38.10 -10.33 5.55
C THR A 229 37.40 -9.03 5.91
N GLU A 230 38.23 -7.99 5.92
CA GLU A 230 38.10 -6.74 6.63
C GLU A 230 36.98 -5.82 6.13
N LYS A 231 36.47 -5.01 7.08
CA LYS A 231 35.51 -3.93 6.89
C LYS A 231 36.05 -2.87 5.91
N LYS A 232 35.27 -2.57 4.87
CA LYS A 232 35.27 -1.27 4.19
C LYS A 232 33.87 -0.65 4.25
N PRO A 233 33.76 0.69 4.41
CA PRO A 233 32.51 1.36 4.72
C PRO A 233 31.59 1.37 3.50
N SER A 234 30.34 0.97 3.72
CA SER A 234 29.25 1.06 2.74
C SER A 234 28.76 2.50 2.61
N PRO A 235 28.33 2.95 1.42
CA PRO A 235 27.68 4.24 1.26
C PRO A 235 26.28 4.16 1.85
N SER A 236 26.06 4.94 2.91
CA SER A 236 24.75 5.20 3.51
C SER A 236 23.88 6.02 2.56
N GLY A 237 23.03 5.35 1.78
CA GLY A 237 21.92 5.99 1.08
C GLY A 237 20.66 5.95 1.94
N SER A 238 20.62 6.72 3.02
CA SER A 238 19.42 6.87 3.84
C SER A 238 18.50 7.94 3.25
N GLY A 239 17.38 7.51 2.67
CA GLY A 239 16.22 8.36 2.42
C GLY A 239 15.61 8.81 3.75
N HIS A 240 16.22 9.81 4.39
CA HIS A 240 15.68 10.46 5.57
C HIS A 240 14.63 11.50 5.13
N HIS A 241 13.35 11.12 5.19
CA HIS A 241 12.30 12.12 5.36
C HIS A 241 12.46 12.72 6.77
N ASN A 242 13.15 13.86 6.83
CA ASN A 242 13.16 14.71 8.01
C ASN A 242 11.70 15.01 8.41
N ILE A 243 11.35 14.69 9.65
CA ILE A 243 10.13 15.17 10.30
C ILE A 243 10.37 16.66 10.59
N LYS A 244 10.09 17.53 9.62
CA LYS A 244 10.61 18.90 9.61
C LYS A 244 9.85 19.88 10.51
N ASN A 245 8.65 19.56 10.99
CA ASN A 245 7.86 20.49 11.80
C ASN A 245 7.30 19.84 13.08
N GLU A 246 7.63 20.38 14.25
CA GLU A 246 7.07 19.92 15.54
C GLU A 246 5.55 20.12 15.59
N ASP A 247 5.02 21.08 14.82
CA ASP A 247 3.58 21.32 14.68
C ASP A 247 2.82 20.13 14.08
N ASP A 248 3.45 19.36 13.16
CA ASP A 248 2.83 18.18 12.54
C ASP A 248 2.69 17.03 13.55
N LYS A 249 3.47 17.07 14.63
CA LYS A 249 3.45 16.05 15.69
C LYS A 249 2.45 16.35 16.79
N LYS A 250 1.95 17.59 16.84
CA LYS A 250 1.05 18.06 17.90
C LYS A 250 -0.25 17.25 17.88
N GLU A 251 -0.58 16.70 19.03
CA GLU A 251 -1.85 16.00 19.26
C GLU A 251 -2.92 16.99 19.71
N PHE A 252 -4.13 16.78 19.21
CA PHE A 252 -5.33 17.55 19.52
C PHE A 252 -6.37 16.60 20.11
N PHE A 253 -7.26 17.17 20.92
CA PHE A 253 -8.34 16.45 21.58
C PHE A 253 -9.60 17.31 21.54
N ASP A 254 -10.66 16.77 20.93
CA ASP A 254 -11.98 17.39 20.98
C ASP A 254 -12.50 17.35 22.43
N SER A 255 -13.27 18.37 22.82
CA SER A 255 -13.96 18.33 24.12
C SER A 255 -14.97 17.17 24.15
N SER A 256 -15.36 16.70 25.34
CA SER A 256 -16.33 15.60 25.45
C SER A 256 -17.63 15.91 24.70
N GLU A 257 -18.17 17.13 24.84
CA GLU A 257 -19.41 17.53 24.16
C GLU A 257 -19.24 17.56 22.63
N GLU A 258 -18.15 18.15 22.14
CA GLU A 258 -17.83 18.20 20.72
C GLU A 258 -17.64 16.80 20.13
N LEU A 259 -16.95 15.91 20.86
CA LEU A 259 -16.71 14.54 20.45
C LEU A 259 -18.03 13.78 20.29
N GLU A 260 -18.94 13.85 21.27
CA GLU A 260 -20.24 13.19 21.19
C GLU A 260 -21.05 13.70 19.97
N GLN A 261 -21.08 15.02 19.74
CA GLN A 261 -21.78 15.61 18.59
C GLN A 261 -21.18 15.14 17.25
N LYS A 262 -19.85 15.05 17.15
CA LYS A 262 -19.18 14.54 15.95
C LYS A 262 -19.46 13.06 15.72
N ILE A 263 -19.52 12.25 16.79
CA ILE A 263 -19.87 10.82 16.68
C ILE A 263 -21.33 10.65 16.26
N ASP A 264 -22.26 11.47 16.76
CA ASP A 264 -23.67 11.45 16.31
C ASP A 264 -23.78 11.75 14.81
N LEU A 265 -23.05 12.77 14.34
CA LEU A 265 -23.00 13.12 12.93
C LEU A 265 -22.37 11.99 12.08
N LEU A 266 -21.30 11.38 12.57
CA LEU A 266 -20.66 10.23 11.92
C LEU A 266 -21.64 9.06 11.79
N ALA A 267 -22.35 8.71 12.88
CA ALA A 267 -23.34 7.64 12.88
C ALA A 267 -24.48 7.91 11.90
N LYS A 268 -24.94 9.16 11.80
CA LYS A 268 -25.91 9.58 10.78
C LYS A 268 -25.36 9.34 9.37
N TRP A 269 -24.15 9.79 9.07
CA TRP A 269 -23.56 9.62 7.74
C TRP A 269 -23.31 8.15 7.38
N VAL A 270 -22.89 7.32 8.34
CA VAL A 270 -22.73 5.87 8.11
C VAL A 270 -24.08 5.22 7.79
N LYS A 271 -25.16 5.59 8.48
CA LYS A 271 -26.52 5.10 8.18
C LYS A 271 -27.05 5.55 6.81
N GLU A 272 -26.70 6.76 6.38
CA GLU A 272 -27.15 7.34 5.10
C GLU A 272 -26.31 6.91 3.90
N SER A 273 -25.06 6.51 4.12
CA SER A 273 -24.11 6.12 3.08
C SER A 273 -24.54 4.84 2.37
N LYS A 274 -24.45 4.84 1.04
CA LYS A 274 -24.66 3.66 0.22
C LYS A 274 -23.36 2.89 0.00
N HIS A 275 -22.22 3.59 0.02
CA HIS A 275 -20.91 3.03 -0.27
C HIS A 275 -19.83 3.60 0.65
N CYS A 276 -19.84 3.15 1.91
CA CYS A 276 -18.85 3.56 2.89
C CYS A 276 -17.53 2.78 2.72
N VAL A 277 -16.41 3.50 2.69
CA VAL A 277 -15.06 2.91 2.62
C VAL A 277 -14.25 3.29 3.85
N MET A 278 -13.56 2.32 4.45
CA MET A 278 -12.61 2.55 5.53
C MET A 278 -11.21 2.76 4.94
N PHE A 279 -10.47 3.74 5.44
CA PHE A 279 -9.05 3.92 5.13
C PHE A 279 -8.26 3.90 6.43
N THR A 280 -7.31 2.99 6.60
CA THR A 280 -6.66 2.77 7.90
C THR A 280 -5.14 2.89 7.83
N GLY A 281 -4.57 3.50 8.87
CA GLY A 281 -3.13 3.58 9.10
C GLY A 281 -2.74 3.07 10.48
N ALA A 282 -1.45 3.22 10.82
CA ALA A 282 -0.86 2.58 12.00
C ALA A 282 -1.52 2.99 13.32
N GLY A 283 -2.16 4.16 13.37
CA GLY A 283 -2.88 4.66 14.54
C GLY A 283 -3.96 3.71 15.05
N ILE A 284 -4.63 2.95 14.18
CA ILE A 284 -5.67 1.96 14.59
C ILE A 284 -5.12 0.79 15.39
N SER A 285 -3.82 0.49 15.26
CA SER A 285 -3.13 -0.61 15.93
C SER A 285 -2.39 -0.17 17.20
N THR A 286 -2.40 1.13 17.53
CA THR A 286 -1.67 1.65 18.71
C THR A 286 -2.21 1.12 20.04
N SER A 287 -3.52 0.87 20.14
CA SER A 287 -4.12 0.29 21.34
C SER A 287 -3.84 -1.21 21.50
N THR A 288 -3.36 -1.90 20.46
CA THR A 288 -2.93 -3.31 20.50
C THR A 288 -1.49 -3.47 20.99
N GLY A 289 -0.78 -2.35 21.18
CA GLY A 289 0.63 -2.32 21.55
C GLY A 289 1.59 -2.26 20.37
N ILE A 290 1.09 -2.17 19.13
CA ILE A 290 1.92 -1.92 17.94
C ILE A 290 2.12 -0.40 17.80
N PRO A 291 3.36 0.12 17.83
CA PRO A 291 3.59 1.54 17.72
C PRO A 291 3.30 2.06 16.31
N ASP A 292 2.94 3.34 16.23
CA ASP A 292 2.86 4.03 14.95
C ASP A 292 4.25 4.48 14.47
N PHE A 293 4.28 5.25 13.38
CA PHE A 293 5.51 5.73 12.79
C PHE A 293 5.88 7.17 13.15
N ARG A 294 4.90 8.06 13.40
CA ARG A 294 5.10 9.52 13.39
C ARG A 294 4.67 10.25 14.67
N SER A 295 4.11 9.56 15.66
CA SER A 295 3.74 10.19 16.92
C SER A 295 4.95 10.86 17.59
N GLY A 296 4.73 12.05 18.14
CA GLY A 296 5.80 12.85 18.74
C GLY A 296 6.34 12.28 20.05
N MET A 297 7.44 12.85 20.55
CA MET A 297 8.07 12.41 21.81
C MET A 297 7.15 12.49 23.04
N ASN A 298 6.17 13.39 23.01
CA ASN A 298 5.23 13.64 24.11
C ASN A 298 3.83 13.05 23.84
N THR A 299 3.73 12.04 22.97
CA THR A 299 2.45 11.40 22.62
C THR A 299 1.74 10.81 23.84
N VAL A 300 0.40 10.86 23.83
CA VAL A 300 -0.43 10.18 24.85
C VAL A 300 -0.51 8.66 24.65
N LEU A 301 -0.01 8.15 23.52
CA LEU A 301 -0.09 6.73 23.20
C LEU A 301 0.78 5.89 24.14
N LYS A 302 0.22 4.79 24.66
CA LYS A 302 0.92 3.87 25.58
C LYS A 302 2.15 3.21 24.96
N THR A 303 2.14 3.03 23.64
CA THR A 303 3.27 2.50 22.86
C THR A 303 4.46 3.45 22.88
N GLY A 304 4.26 4.73 23.23
CA GLY A 304 5.26 5.78 23.15
C GLY A 304 5.43 6.34 21.73
N PRO A 305 6.48 7.14 21.50
CA PRO A 305 6.69 7.89 20.25
C PRO A 305 6.75 6.98 19.03
N GLY A 306 6.50 7.54 17.85
CA GLY A 306 6.52 6.83 16.59
C GLY A 306 7.91 6.32 16.22
N LEU A 307 7.97 5.25 15.42
CA LEU A 307 9.24 4.62 15.03
C LEU A 307 10.22 5.59 14.35
N TRP A 308 9.74 6.43 13.43
CA TRP A 308 10.60 7.42 12.77
C TRP A 308 10.94 8.61 13.66
N GLU A 309 10.09 8.94 14.63
CA GLU A 309 10.42 9.98 15.62
C GLU A 309 11.56 9.52 16.53
N LEU A 310 11.48 8.30 17.04
CA LEU A 310 12.56 7.69 17.83
C LEU A 310 13.87 7.64 17.04
N GLN A 311 13.80 7.20 15.78
CA GLN A 311 14.96 7.18 14.89
C GLN A 311 15.55 8.58 14.66
N ALA A 312 14.70 9.58 14.40
CA ALA A 312 15.12 10.96 14.18
C ALA A 312 15.75 11.60 15.43
N LYS A 313 15.31 11.23 16.63
CA LYS A 313 15.86 11.71 17.91
C LYS A 313 17.03 10.85 18.41
N GLY A 314 17.37 9.75 17.73
CA GLY A 314 18.41 8.82 18.17
C GLY A 314 18.08 8.11 19.49
N VAL A 315 16.80 7.96 19.82
CA VAL A 315 16.32 7.37 21.07
C VAL A 315 15.88 5.93 20.81
N THR A 316 16.33 5.00 21.64
CA THR A 316 15.85 3.62 21.60
C THR A 316 14.56 3.47 22.40
N ARG A 317 13.64 2.64 21.89
CA ARG A 317 12.38 2.40 22.58
C ARG A 317 12.62 1.62 23.88
N GLN A 318 11.91 2.00 24.95
CA GLN A 318 11.95 1.26 26.21
C GLN A 318 11.41 -0.17 26.02
N PRO A 319 12.10 -1.20 26.53
CA PRO A 319 11.61 -2.58 26.52
C PRO A 319 10.25 -2.72 27.21
N GLY A 320 9.39 -3.62 26.72
CA GLY A 320 8.10 -3.96 27.36
C GLY A 320 6.91 -3.08 26.99
N LYS A 321 7.09 -2.03 26.18
CA LYS A 321 5.97 -1.16 25.70
C LYS A 321 5.38 -1.56 24.35
N VAL A 322 5.91 -2.59 23.71
CA VAL A 322 5.51 -3.02 22.36
C VAL A 322 5.11 -4.48 22.38
N THR A 323 3.98 -4.75 21.73
CA THR A 323 3.51 -6.10 21.44
C THR A 323 4.08 -6.53 20.09
N PRO A 324 4.72 -7.71 19.97
CA PRO A 324 5.07 -8.28 18.67
C PRO A 324 3.81 -8.43 17.80
N MET A 325 3.88 -8.08 16.51
CA MET A 325 2.70 -8.10 15.62
C MET A 325 1.97 -9.45 15.62
N LEU A 326 2.71 -10.56 15.60
CA LEU A 326 2.14 -11.92 15.67
C LEU A 326 1.28 -12.16 16.92
N LYS A 327 1.61 -11.51 18.05
CA LYS A 327 0.88 -11.66 19.32
C LYS A 327 -0.18 -10.58 19.55
N ALA A 328 -0.26 -9.58 18.66
CA ALA A 328 -1.23 -8.50 18.81
C ALA A 328 -2.65 -9.02 18.58
N ILE A 329 -3.57 -8.64 19.47
CA ILE A 329 -4.99 -8.93 19.34
C ILE A 329 -5.64 -7.75 18.59
N PRO A 330 -6.48 -7.98 17.56
CA PRO A 330 -7.19 -6.91 16.86
C PRO A 330 -7.91 -5.96 17.84
N SER A 331 -7.81 -4.66 17.59
CA SER A 331 -8.41 -3.67 18.48
C SER A 331 -9.95 -3.69 18.40
N PRO A 332 -10.67 -3.13 19.39
CA PRO A 332 -12.11 -2.89 19.29
C PRO A 332 -12.50 -2.19 17.98
N SER A 333 -11.67 -1.28 17.47
CA SER A 333 -11.90 -0.64 16.18
C SER A 333 -11.79 -1.61 14.99
N HIS A 334 -10.86 -2.56 15.01
CA HIS A 334 -10.77 -3.59 13.99
C HIS A 334 -12.03 -4.47 14.00
N MET A 335 -12.44 -4.93 15.19
CA MET A 335 -13.63 -5.76 15.34
C MET A 335 -14.93 -5.00 15.02
N ALA A 336 -14.97 -3.69 15.25
CA ALA A 336 -16.07 -2.84 14.82
C ALA A 336 -16.16 -2.80 13.29
N ILE A 337 -15.04 -2.65 12.58
CA ILE A 337 -15.01 -2.67 11.11
C ILE A 337 -15.51 -4.02 10.57
N VAL A 338 -15.11 -5.15 11.18
CA VAL A 338 -15.64 -6.49 10.83
C VAL A 338 -17.16 -6.53 10.94
N LYS A 339 -17.71 -6.02 12.05
CA LYS A 339 -19.16 -5.95 12.25
C LYS A 339 -19.84 -5.05 11.23
N LEU A 340 -19.25 -3.90 10.89
CA LEU A 340 -19.80 -2.98 9.90
C LEU A 340 -19.81 -3.57 8.48
N HIS A 341 -18.79 -4.35 8.10
CA HIS A 341 -18.79 -5.15 6.87
C HIS A 341 -19.90 -6.18 6.89
N LYS A 342 -20.04 -6.94 7.99
CA LYS A 342 -21.09 -7.95 8.14
C LYS A 342 -22.51 -7.39 8.02
N GLU A 343 -22.75 -6.19 8.55
CA GLU A 343 -24.03 -5.49 8.41
C GLU A 343 -24.19 -4.77 7.06
N GLY A 344 -23.19 -4.85 6.18
CA GLY A 344 -23.17 -4.21 4.87
C GLY A 344 -23.08 -2.68 4.93
N LEU A 345 -22.74 -2.09 6.07
CA LEU A 345 -22.58 -0.64 6.25
C LEU A 345 -21.24 -0.15 5.68
N VAL A 346 -20.19 -0.96 5.74
CA VAL A 346 -18.91 -0.74 5.08
C VAL A 346 -18.81 -1.70 3.89
N LYS A 347 -18.30 -1.21 2.76
CA LYS A 347 -18.17 -1.98 1.51
C LYS A 347 -16.73 -2.42 1.23
N PHE A 348 -15.77 -1.63 1.72
CA PHE A 348 -14.36 -1.89 1.45
C PHE A 348 -13.47 -1.28 2.52
N THR A 349 -12.34 -1.93 2.82
CA THR A 349 -11.29 -1.42 3.68
C THR A 349 -9.99 -1.30 2.90
N VAL A 350 -9.43 -0.09 2.87
CA VAL A 350 -8.07 0.18 2.40
C VAL A 350 -7.16 0.29 3.63
N SER A 351 -6.04 -0.44 3.64
CA SER A 351 -5.08 -0.37 4.73
C SER A 351 -3.66 -0.10 4.26
N GLN A 352 -2.99 0.75 5.03
CA GLN A 352 -1.55 1.00 4.93
C GLN A 352 -0.73 0.12 5.90
N ASN A 353 -1.41 -0.68 6.73
CA ASN A 353 -0.77 -1.43 7.79
C ASN A 353 -0.25 -2.77 7.28
N VAL A 354 0.91 -3.16 7.80
CA VAL A 354 1.56 -4.45 7.48
C VAL A 354 1.37 -5.49 8.60
N ASP A 355 0.65 -5.13 9.67
CA ASP A 355 0.47 -5.95 10.87
C ASP A 355 -0.48 -7.14 10.68
N GLY A 356 -1.21 -7.18 9.56
CA GLY A 356 -2.15 -8.25 9.20
C GLY A 356 -3.39 -8.33 10.09
N LEU A 357 -3.65 -7.35 10.97
CA LEU A 357 -4.74 -7.42 11.94
C LEU A 357 -6.13 -7.35 11.31
N HIS A 358 -6.29 -6.66 10.18
CA HIS A 358 -7.57 -6.63 9.44
C HIS A 358 -7.96 -8.01 8.94
N LEU A 359 -7.06 -8.70 8.24
CA LEU A 359 -7.31 -10.05 7.76
C LEU A 359 -7.53 -11.02 8.92
N ARG A 360 -6.68 -10.96 9.96
CA ARG A 360 -6.83 -11.79 11.17
C ARG A 360 -8.12 -11.54 11.94
N SER A 361 -8.63 -10.30 11.92
CA SER A 361 -9.92 -9.96 12.57
C SER A 361 -11.12 -10.57 11.86
N GLY A 362 -10.96 -11.02 10.62
CA GLY A 362 -12.00 -11.66 9.81
C GLY A 362 -12.60 -10.77 8.73
N ILE A 363 -11.95 -9.66 8.35
CA ILE A 363 -12.37 -8.90 7.16
C ILE A 363 -12.18 -9.78 5.92
N PRO A 364 -13.15 -9.83 4.99
CA PRO A 364 -12.98 -10.51 3.73
C PRO A 364 -11.79 -9.99 2.91
N SER A 365 -10.93 -10.87 2.41
CA SER A 365 -9.76 -10.55 1.61
C SER A 365 -10.15 -9.85 0.31
N GLU A 366 -11.32 -10.19 -0.24
CA GLU A 366 -11.93 -9.54 -1.39
C GLU A 366 -12.53 -8.16 -1.07
N GLU A 367 -12.67 -7.80 0.20
CA GLU A 367 -13.15 -6.49 0.68
C GLU A 367 -12.03 -5.68 1.38
N LEU A 368 -10.77 -6.15 1.25
CA LEU A 368 -9.59 -5.55 1.84
C LEU A 368 -8.53 -5.27 0.75
N ALA A 369 -7.86 -4.13 0.85
CA ALA A 369 -6.64 -3.83 0.11
C ALA A 369 -5.48 -3.54 1.07
N GLU A 370 -4.40 -4.31 0.98
CA GLU A 370 -3.20 -4.18 1.84
C GLU A 370 -2.06 -3.50 1.06
N LEU A 371 -2.11 -2.16 1.01
CA LEU A 371 -1.28 -1.37 0.09
C LEU A 371 0.22 -1.48 0.32
N HIS A 372 0.65 -1.74 1.55
CA HIS A 372 2.07 -1.86 1.91
C HIS A 372 2.49 -3.31 2.19
N GLY A 373 1.64 -4.26 1.83
CA GLY A 373 1.84 -5.68 2.11
C GLY A 373 1.42 -6.09 3.51
N ASN A 374 1.75 -7.33 3.85
CA ASN A 374 1.40 -7.98 5.11
C ASN A 374 2.54 -8.89 5.55
N THR A 375 2.97 -8.75 6.81
CA THR A 375 4.10 -9.51 7.38
C THR A 375 3.89 -11.02 7.33
N ASN A 376 2.64 -11.47 7.31
CA ASN A 376 2.23 -12.86 7.26
C ASN A 376 2.00 -13.39 5.83
N LEU A 377 2.20 -12.58 4.79
CA LEU A 377 1.86 -12.93 3.42
C LEU A 377 3.09 -12.99 2.52
N GLU A 378 3.25 -14.11 1.82
CA GLU A 378 4.24 -14.30 0.76
C GLU A 378 3.57 -14.72 -0.54
N LYS A 379 4.23 -14.46 -1.67
CA LYS A 379 3.72 -14.77 -3.02
C LYS A 379 4.76 -15.48 -3.86
N CYS A 380 4.30 -16.38 -4.72
CA CYS A 380 5.14 -17.01 -5.73
C CYS A 380 5.44 -16.03 -6.87
N THR A 381 6.71 -15.85 -7.17
CA THR A 381 7.16 -14.99 -8.29
C THR A 381 6.86 -15.56 -9.67
N THR A 382 6.59 -16.87 -9.77
CA THR A 382 6.33 -17.55 -11.04
C THR A 382 4.83 -17.63 -11.35
N CYS A 383 4.00 -18.10 -10.41
CA CYS A 383 2.56 -18.31 -10.65
C CYS A 383 1.65 -17.29 -9.97
N GLY A 384 2.19 -16.39 -9.14
CA GLY A 384 1.41 -15.39 -8.41
C GLY A 384 0.62 -15.92 -7.21
N ALA A 385 0.66 -17.22 -6.91
CA ALA A 385 -0.03 -17.81 -5.77
C ALA A 385 0.39 -17.12 -4.45
N LYS A 386 -0.61 -16.76 -3.64
CA LYS A 386 -0.43 -16.10 -2.34
C LYS A 386 -0.54 -17.14 -1.22
N TYR A 387 0.32 -17.03 -0.22
CA TYR A 387 0.38 -17.92 0.94
C TYR A 387 0.33 -17.10 2.21
N LEU A 388 -0.75 -17.25 2.96
CA LEU A 388 -0.84 -16.72 4.31
C LEU A 388 -0.10 -17.67 5.26
N ARG A 389 0.64 -17.10 6.20
CA ARG A 389 1.44 -17.84 7.21
C ARG A 389 1.12 -17.30 8.59
N ASP A 390 1.10 -18.16 9.59
CA ASP A 390 0.92 -17.74 10.98
C ASP A 390 2.27 -17.36 11.61
N PHE A 391 3.22 -16.88 10.81
CA PHE A 391 4.54 -16.44 11.22
C PHE A 391 5.04 -15.35 10.27
N ASP A 392 6.09 -14.64 10.66
CA ASP A 392 6.70 -13.60 9.82
C ASP A 392 7.35 -14.25 8.59
N THR A 393 6.90 -13.83 7.41
CA THR A 393 7.39 -14.36 6.14
C THR A 393 8.78 -13.85 5.80
N ARG A 394 9.18 -12.68 6.31
CA ARG A 394 10.47 -12.09 5.98
C ARG A 394 11.59 -12.83 6.70
N THR A 395 12.50 -13.41 5.91
CA THR A 395 13.72 -14.07 6.43
C THR A 395 14.99 -13.28 6.13
N ALA A 396 14.93 -12.38 5.15
CA ALA A 396 16.10 -11.63 4.69
C ALA A 396 16.41 -10.44 5.61
N THR A 397 17.69 -10.26 5.91
CA THR A 397 18.21 -9.16 6.73
C THR A 397 18.46 -7.88 5.94
N ARG A 398 18.58 -7.98 4.61
CA ARG A 398 18.84 -6.85 3.72
C ARG A 398 17.51 -6.22 3.26
N VAL A 399 17.50 -4.90 3.14
CA VAL A 399 16.38 -4.14 2.55
C VAL A 399 16.27 -4.48 1.05
N HIS A 400 15.06 -4.57 0.50
CA HIS A 400 14.77 -4.98 -0.90
C HIS A 400 15.10 -6.43 -1.27
N ASP A 401 15.57 -7.23 -0.32
CA ASP A 401 15.67 -8.67 -0.50
C ASP A 401 14.41 -9.31 0.09
N HIS A 402 13.53 -9.78 -0.80
CA HIS A 402 12.24 -10.35 -0.40
C HIS A 402 12.24 -11.87 -0.39
N LEU A 403 13.35 -12.53 -0.74
CA LEU A 403 13.37 -13.99 -0.80
C LEU A 403 13.17 -14.58 0.59
N THR A 404 12.18 -15.45 0.68
CA THR A 404 11.76 -16.11 1.92
C THR A 404 12.50 -17.41 2.20
N GLY A 405 13.26 -17.89 1.21
CA GLY A 405 13.88 -19.23 1.21
C GLY A 405 12.88 -20.38 1.00
N ARG A 406 11.60 -20.09 0.76
CA ARG A 406 10.55 -21.08 0.50
C ARG A 406 10.18 -21.15 -0.99
N SER A 407 9.53 -22.24 -1.39
CA SER A 407 9.09 -22.49 -2.76
C SER A 407 7.59 -22.76 -2.80
N CYS A 408 6.98 -22.46 -3.95
CA CYS A 408 5.59 -22.77 -4.25
C CYS A 408 5.30 -24.27 -4.06
N ASP A 409 4.19 -24.58 -3.39
CA ASP A 409 3.73 -25.95 -3.12
C ASP A 409 3.15 -26.64 -4.37
N ASN A 410 2.77 -25.86 -5.39
CA ASN A 410 2.40 -26.40 -6.69
C ASN A 410 3.65 -27.01 -7.34
N ILE A 411 3.68 -28.35 -7.40
CA ILE A 411 4.77 -29.16 -7.94
C ILE A 411 5.11 -28.84 -9.41
N LYS A 412 4.16 -28.28 -10.17
CA LYS A 412 4.39 -27.82 -11.56
C LYS A 412 5.06 -26.45 -11.63
N CYS A 413 4.99 -25.68 -10.55
CA CYS A 413 5.55 -24.34 -10.46
C CYS A 413 6.90 -24.35 -9.74
N CYS A 414 6.92 -24.79 -8.48
CA CYS A 414 8.10 -24.79 -7.59
C CYS A 414 8.86 -23.45 -7.52
N GLY A 415 8.25 -22.35 -7.95
CA GLY A 415 8.88 -21.03 -8.03
C GLY A 415 9.21 -20.45 -6.65
N PRO A 416 10.19 -19.55 -6.55
CA PRO A 416 10.57 -18.97 -5.28
C PRO A 416 9.48 -18.05 -4.73
N LEU A 417 9.29 -18.11 -3.41
CA LEU A 417 8.36 -17.25 -2.69
C LEU A 417 9.06 -15.98 -2.18
N VAL A 418 8.38 -14.85 -2.31
CA VAL A 418 8.83 -13.55 -1.80
C VAL A 418 7.82 -12.98 -0.81
N ASP A 419 8.27 -12.29 0.24
CA ASP A 419 7.36 -11.58 1.14
C ASP A 419 6.65 -10.44 0.41
N SER A 420 5.51 -10.00 0.97
CA SER A 420 4.68 -8.96 0.36
C SER A 420 5.00 -7.54 0.83
N ILE A 421 5.95 -7.36 1.75
CA ILE A 421 6.24 -6.05 2.37
C ILE A 421 6.76 -5.08 1.33
N ILE A 422 6.23 -3.85 1.33
CA ILE A 422 6.69 -2.78 0.45
C ILE A 422 7.66 -1.86 1.21
N ASN A 423 8.90 -1.77 0.73
CA ASN A 423 9.91 -0.83 1.22
C ASN A 423 9.83 0.51 0.46
N PHE A 424 10.46 1.55 1.00
CA PHE A 424 10.56 2.84 0.30
C PHE A 424 11.27 2.70 -1.05
N GLY A 425 10.70 3.31 -2.09
CA GLY A 425 11.21 3.23 -3.46
C GLY A 425 10.65 2.05 -4.27
N GLU A 426 9.90 1.15 -3.65
CA GLU A 426 9.19 0.08 -4.36
C GLU A 426 7.78 0.53 -4.79
N SER A 427 7.28 -0.14 -5.83
CA SER A 427 5.89 0.06 -6.28
C SER A 427 4.92 -0.67 -5.35
N LEU A 428 3.77 -0.06 -5.10
CA LEU A 428 2.67 -0.70 -4.39
C LEU A 428 2.08 -1.84 -5.25
N PRO A 429 1.35 -2.80 -4.66
CA PRO A 429 0.70 -3.86 -5.42
C PRO A 429 -0.37 -3.27 -6.34
N ASP A 430 -0.23 -3.47 -7.65
CA ASP A 430 -1.11 -2.86 -8.64
C ASP A 430 -2.59 -3.22 -8.42
N ASP A 431 -2.89 -4.49 -8.12
CA ASP A 431 -4.25 -4.97 -7.90
C ASP A 431 -4.92 -4.26 -6.70
N ASP A 432 -4.24 -4.25 -5.54
CA ASP A 432 -4.72 -3.59 -4.32
C ASP A 432 -4.86 -2.08 -4.52
N LEU A 433 -3.90 -1.44 -5.20
CA LEU A 433 -3.91 -0.01 -5.48
C LEU A 433 -5.05 0.38 -6.42
N MET A 434 -5.20 -0.32 -7.55
CA MET A 434 -6.26 -0.06 -8.51
C MET A 434 -7.64 -0.26 -7.88
N LYS A 435 -7.82 -1.35 -7.13
CA LYS A 435 -9.08 -1.64 -6.44
C LYS A 435 -9.39 -0.56 -5.40
N SER A 436 -8.39 -0.07 -4.67
CA SER A 436 -8.57 1.02 -3.70
C SER A 436 -9.07 2.30 -4.37
N TYR A 437 -8.54 2.67 -5.54
CA TYR A 437 -9.06 3.83 -6.30
C TYR A 437 -10.48 3.59 -6.82
N GLN A 438 -10.77 2.40 -7.36
CA GLN A 438 -12.11 2.07 -7.85
C GLN A 438 -13.16 2.16 -6.74
N GLU A 439 -12.84 1.66 -5.55
CA GLU A 439 -13.73 1.73 -4.39
C GLU A 439 -13.85 3.16 -3.84
N ALA A 440 -12.77 3.94 -3.86
CA ALA A 440 -12.81 5.36 -3.51
C ALA A 440 -13.65 6.20 -4.49
N GLU A 441 -13.60 5.91 -5.79
CA GLU A 441 -14.41 6.58 -6.81
C GLU A 441 -15.91 6.32 -6.63
N LYS A 442 -16.30 5.13 -6.16
CA LYS A 442 -17.69 4.77 -5.83
C LYS A 442 -18.18 5.33 -4.49
N SER A 443 -17.25 5.68 -3.60
CA SER A 443 -17.55 5.98 -2.21
C SER A 443 -18.26 7.32 -2.04
N ASP A 444 -19.41 7.31 -1.34
CA ASP A 444 -20.10 8.53 -0.89
C ASP A 444 -19.71 8.97 0.53
N LEU A 445 -19.00 8.09 1.25
CA LEU A 445 -18.42 8.34 2.57
C LEU A 445 -17.13 7.53 2.73
N MET A 446 -16.01 8.21 2.96
CA MET A 446 -14.78 7.55 3.41
C MET A 446 -14.40 7.98 4.81
N ILE A 447 -13.98 7.02 5.64
CA ILE A 447 -13.55 7.25 7.02
C ILE A 447 -12.08 6.85 7.13
N ALA A 448 -11.21 7.85 7.27
CA ALA A 448 -9.78 7.68 7.49
C ALA A 448 -9.46 7.59 8.98
N LEU A 449 -8.94 6.45 9.43
CA LEU A 449 -8.62 6.17 10.83
C LEU A 449 -7.12 6.02 11.03
N GLY A 450 -6.52 6.91 11.83
CA GLY A 450 -5.16 6.70 12.34
C GLY A 450 -4.06 6.73 11.28
N SER A 451 -4.26 7.49 10.21
CA SER A 451 -3.23 7.75 9.20
C SER A 451 -2.85 9.23 9.19
N SER A 452 -1.56 9.52 9.06
CA SER A 452 -1.08 10.89 8.85
C SER A 452 -1.33 11.38 7.42
N LEU A 453 -1.71 10.50 6.49
CA LEU A 453 -1.99 10.81 5.07
C LEU A 453 -0.84 11.53 4.36
N GLN A 454 0.40 11.04 4.56
CA GLN A 454 1.63 11.63 4.00
C GLN A 454 2.38 10.74 3.01
N VAL A 455 2.03 9.45 2.91
CA VAL A 455 2.75 8.49 2.05
C VAL A 455 1.97 8.31 0.76
N TYR A 456 2.52 8.83 -0.34
CA TYR A 456 1.95 8.66 -1.68
C TYR A 456 2.46 7.37 -2.32
N PRO A 457 1.64 6.70 -3.16
CA PRO A 457 0.32 7.14 -3.64
C PRO A 457 -0.86 6.82 -2.70
N ALA A 458 -0.66 6.07 -1.61
CA ALA A 458 -1.75 5.67 -0.71
C ALA A 458 -2.55 6.87 -0.14
N ALA A 459 -1.88 7.98 0.18
CA ALA A 459 -2.52 9.21 0.68
C ALA A 459 -3.42 9.92 -0.34
N ASP A 460 -3.33 9.60 -1.64
CA ASP A 460 -4.19 10.17 -2.68
C ASP A 460 -5.58 9.51 -2.75
N ILE A 461 -5.71 8.30 -2.20
CA ILE A 461 -6.97 7.56 -2.20
C ILE A 461 -8.08 8.35 -1.47
N PRO A 462 -7.89 8.85 -0.23
CA PRO A 462 -8.87 9.75 0.40
C PRO A 462 -9.09 11.08 -0.33
N ALA A 463 -8.08 11.58 -1.05
CA ALA A 463 -8.23 12.79 -1.85
C ALA A 463 -9.18 12.57 -3.04
N THR A 464 -9.29 11.35 -3.56
CA THR A 464 -10.24 10.97 -4.61
C THR A 464 -11.70 11.22 -4.19
N VAL A 465 -12.05 10.89 -2.95
CA VAL A 465 -13.39 11.12 -2.39
C VAL A 465 -13.72 12.62 -2.31
N ILE A 466 -12.74 13.44 -1.91
CA ILE A 466 -12.88 14.91 -1.91
C ILE A 466 -13.09 15.43 -3.34
N ARG A 467 -12.32 14.95 -4.32
CA ARG A 467 -12.46 15.36 -5.74
C ARG A 467 -13.83 15.02 -6.30
N SER A 468 -14.40 13.88 -5.90
CA SER A 468 -15.76 13.47 -6.22
C SER A 468 -16.84 14.23 -5.43
N LYS A 469 -16.46 15.21 -4.61
CA LYS A 469 -17.33 16.02 -3.72
C LYS A 469 -18.13 15.18 -2.73
N GLN A 470 -17.58 14.04 -2.33
CA GLN A 470 -18.16 13.13 -1.35
C GLN A 470 -17.56 13.37 0.04
N LYS A 471 -18.13 12.74 1.06
CA LYS A 471 -17.76 13.02 2.45
C LYS A 471 -16.49 12.29 2.84
N LEU A 472 -15.49 13.03 3.30
CA LEU A 472 -14.32 12.47 3.98
C LEU A 472 -14.40 12.77 5.47
N VAL A 473 -14.35 11.73 6.30
CA VAL A 473 -14.18 11.80 7.75
C VAL A 473 -12.74 11.43 8.06
N ILE A 474 -12.07 12.21 8.92
CA ILE A 474 -10.74 11.88 9.43
C ILE A 474 -10.84 11.75 10.95
N CYS A 475 -10.39 10.63 11.50
CA CYS A 475 -10.20 10.44 12.93
C CYS A 475 -8.71 10.22 13.20
N ASN A 476 -8.05 11.25 13.75
CA ASN A 476 -6.63 11.20 14.05
C ASN A 476 -6.28 12.18 15.18
N LEU A 477 -5.33 11.81 16.05
CA LEU A 477 -4.85 12.72 17.10
C LEU A 477 -4.11 13.92 16.52
N GLN A 478 -3.30 13.69 15.48
CA GLN A 478 -2.54 14.73 14.80
C GLN A 478 -3.33 15.29 13.61
N LYS A 479 -3.01 16.51 13.19
CA LYS A 479 -3.50 17.03 11.91
C LYS A 479 -2.90 16.25 10.75
N THR A 480 -3.63 16.20 9.65
CA THR A 480 -3.22 15.57 8.39
C THR A 480 -3.27 16.61 7.27
N PRO A 481 -2.58 16.39 6.13
CA PRO A 481 -2.66 17.28 4.98
C PRO A 481 -4.10 17.52 4.47
N LEU A 482 -5.01 16.55 4.66
CA LEU A 482 -6.39 16.63 4.22
C LEU A 482 -7.37 17.14 5.28
N SER A 483 -6.92 17.43 6.51
CA SER A 483 -7.79 17.85 7.62
C SER A 483 -8.60 19.12 7.35
N SER A 484 -8.09 20.03 6.52
CA SER A 484 -8.82 21.26 6.17
C SER A 484 -9.89 21.06 5.09
N LEU A 485 -9.86 19.90 4.42
CA LEU A 485 -10.75 19.52 3.31
C LEU A 485 -11.75 18.44 3.72
N SER A 486 -11.51 17.72 4.82
CA SER A 486 -12.45 16.73 5.35
C SER A 486 -13.77 17.37 5.77
N SER A 487 -14.87 16.68 5.50
CA SER A 487 -16.21 17.06 5.94
C SER A 487 -16.37 16.97 7.46
N LEU A 488 -15.61 16.09 8.11
CA LEU A 488 -15.57 15.95 9.56
C LEU A 488 -14.16 15.53 10.00
N HIS A 489 -13.62 16.21 11.00
CA HIS A 489 -12.33 15.87 11.59
C HIS A 489 -12.51 15.68 13.09
N ILE A 490 -12.21 14.47 13.57
CA ILE A 490 -12.37 14.02 14.94
C ILE A 490 -10.99 13.84 15.57
N HIS A 491 -10.75 14.57 16.65
CA HIS A 491 -9.51 14.50 17.42
C HIS A 491 -9.74 13.68 18.69
N SER A 492 -9.60 12.37 18.58
CA SER A 492 -9.77 11.44 19.70
C SER A 492 -9.05 10.11 19.44
N GLN A 493 -8.96 9.27 20.47
CA GLN A 493 -8.51 7.89 20.30
C GLN A 493 -9.55 7.11 19.49
N ILE A 494 -9.08 6.34 18.51
CA ILE A 494 -9.94 5.68 17.52
C ILE A 494 -10.90 4.69 18.17
N ASP A 495 -10.44 3.92 19.17
CA ASP A 495 -11.31 2.99 19.89
C ASP A 495 -12.47 3.69 20.63
N THR A 496 -12.27 4.92 21.11
CA THR A 496 -13.34 5.72 21.71
C THR A 496 -14.38 6.10 20.66
N VAL A 497 -13.93 6.60 19.50
CA VAL A 497 -14.81 6.99 18.39
C VAL A 497 -15.58 5.79 17.85
N MET A 498 -14.91 4.66 17.62
CA MET A 498 -15.55 3.47 17.08
C MET A 498 -16.53 2.84 18.06
N ARG A 499 -16.23 2.81 19.37
CA ARG A 499 -17.21 2.35 20.38
C ARG A 499 -18.45 3.24 20.41
N GLY A 500 -18.26 4.56 20.44
CA GLY A 500 -19.37 5.50 20.39
C GLY A 500 -20.19 5.35 19.11
N LEU A 501 -19.55 5.23 17.94
CA LEU A 501 -20.22 4.99 16.67
C LEU A 501 -21.09 3.73 16.74
N MET A 502 -20.52 2.61 17.18
CA MET A 502 -21.22 1.32 17.28
C MET A 502 -22.44 1.40 18.20
N GLU A 503 -22.33 2.12 19.33
CA GLU A 503 -23.45 2.39 20.24
C GLU A 503 -24.60 3.15 19.54
N ARG A 504 -24.31 4.24 18.79
CA ARG A 504 -25.34 4.98 18.03
C ARG A 504 -25.95 4.18 16.88
N LEU A 505 -25.20 3.23 16.34
CA LEU A 505 -25.70 2.31 15.32
C LEU A 505 -26.53 1.17 15.95
N GLY A 506 -26.50 0.99 17.28
CA GLY A 506 -27.17 -0.11 17.97
C GLY A 506 -26.48 -1.46 17.70
N LEU A 507 -25.18 -1.45 17.44
CA LEU A 507 -24.40 -2.63 17.07
C LEU A 507 -23.39 -2.97 18.17
N GLU A 508 -23.37 -4.24 18.59
CA GLU A 508 -22.33 -4.74 19.51
C GLU A 508 -21.04 -5.03 18.73
N ILE A 509 -19.89 -4.64 19.30
CA ILE A 509 -18.58 -5.01 18.77
C ILE A 509 -18.31 -6.48 19.12
N PRO A 510 -18.16 -7.37 18.12
CA PRO A 510 -17.93 -8.79 18.39
C PRO A 510 -16.58 -9.00 19.09
N PRO A 511 -16.47 -9.98 20.01
CA PRO A 511 -15.19 -10.35 20.56
C PRO A 511 -14.30 -10.97 19.47
N PHE A 512 -12.99 -10.73 19.56
CA PHE A 512 -12.03 -11.47 18.73
C PHE A 512 -11.98 -12.94 19.16
N ARG A 513 -11.99 -13.84 18.18
CA ARG A 513 -11.82 -15.28 18.37
C ARG A 513 -10.82 -15.80 17.34
N VAL A 514 -9.92 -16.70 17.75
CA VAL A 514 -8.98 -17.30 16.80
C VAL A 514 -9.74 -18.33 15.97
N GLN A 515 -9.77 -18.12 14.67
CA GLN A 515 -10.47 -18.97 13.71
C GLN A 515 -9.46 -19.81 12.95
N ARG A 516 -9.62 -21.13 12.92
CA ARG A 516 -8.77 -22.07 12.18
C ARG A 516 -9.64 -23.01 11.38
N ARG A 517 -9.47 -23.00 10.06
CA ARG A 517 -10.13 -23.95 9.16
C ARG A 517 -9.10 -24.90 8.60
N PHE A 518 -9.40 -26.18 8.58
CA PHE A 518 -8.47 -27.19 8.10
C PHE A 518 -9.24 -28.34 7.45
N ALA A 519 -8.56 -29.07 6.57
CA ALA A 519 -9.10 -30.28 5.98
C ALA A 519 -8.28 -31.50 6.40
N VAL A 520 -9.00 -32.62 6.55
CA VAL A 520 -8.41 -33.96 6.69
C VAL A 520 -8.85 -34.75 5.46
N GLU A 521 -7.91 -34.99 4.56
CA GLU A 521 -8.12 -35.78 3.35
C GLU A 521 -7.55 -37.18 3.56
N THR A 522 -8.39 -38.19 3.38
CA THR A 522 -8.01 -39.60 3.54
C THR A 522 -8.25 -40.35 2.24
N SER A 523 -7.22 -41.06 1.80
CA SER A 523 -7.21 -41.92 0.60
C SER A 523 -6.80 -43.33 0.98
N GLN A 524 -6.61 -44.23 0.00
CA GLN A 524 -6.27 -45.63 0.29
C GLN A 524 -4.90 -45.82 0.94
N ASP A 525 -3.95 -44.93 0.64
CA ASP A 525 -2.54 -45.07 1.01
C ASP A 525 -2.02 -43.93 1.88
N LYS A 526 -2.77 -42.83 2.01
CA LYS A 526 -2.34 -41.66 2.79
C LYS A 526 -3.46 -40.85 3.42
N MET A 527 -3.08 -40.09 4.44
CA MET A 527 -3.84 -39.00 5.06
C MET A 527 -3.05 -37.69 4.94
N LEU A 528 -3.70 -36.64 4.45
CA LEU A 528 -3.20 -35.28 4.39
C LEU A 528 -4.01 -34.38 5.33
N ILE A 529 -3.32 -33.58 6.13
CA ILE A 529 -3.94 -32.57 6.99
C ILE A 529 -3.40 -31.21 6.55
N GLU A 530 -4.30 -30.30 6.19
CA GLU A 530 -3.91 -28.98 5.68
C GLU A 530 -4.69 -27.87 6.38
N GLY A 531 -3.98 -26.81 6.76
CA GLY A 531 -4.62 -25.58 7.19
C GLY A 531 -5.11 -24.80 5.97
N LEU A 532 -6.27 -24.16 6.10
CA LEU A 532 -6.96 -23.45 5.03
C LEU A 532 -7.26 -22.02 5.46
N ASP A 533 -7.16 -21.09 4.50
CA ASP A 533 -7.74 -19.77 4.63
C ASP A 533 -9.27 -19.89 4.78
N LEU A 534 -9.83 -19.09 5.68
CA LEU A 534 -11.24 -19.18 6.06
C LEU A 534 -12.18 -18.90 4.88
N GLN A 535 -11.76 -18.04 3.95
CA GLN A 535 -12.61 -17.48 2.90
C GLN A 535 -12.31 -18.12 1.55
N SER A 536 -11.04 -18.24 1.18
CA SER A 536 -10.63 -18.66 -0.16
C SER A 536 -10.41 -20.17 -0.30
N ASN A 537 -10.36 -20.93 0.81
CA ASN A 537 -9.88 -22.32 0.86
C ASN A 537 -8.45 -22.52 0.32
N THR A 538 -7.66 -21.46 0.19
CA THR A 538 -6.24 -21.61 -0.18
C THR A 538 -5.44 -22.11 1.02
N PRO A 539 -4.31 -22.82 0.82
CA PRO A 539 -3.47 -23.27 1.92
C PRO A 539 -3.05 -22.12 2.86
N TYR A 540 -3.21 -22.33 4.17
CA TYR A 540 -2.79 -21.42 5.23
C TYR A 540 -1.99 -22.20 6.29
N SER A 541 -0.71 -21.87 6.42
CA SER A 541 0.20 -22.53 7.36
C SER A 541 0.15 -21.93 8.74
N PHE A 542 -0.75 -22.47 9.57
CA PHE A 542 -0.83 -22.19 11.01
C PHE A 542 -0.51 -23.40 11.90
N LEU A 543 -0.41 -24.60 11.31
CA LEU A 543 -0.11 -25.82 12.03
C LEU A 543 1.41 -25.94 12.23
N LYS A 544 1.84 -26.01 13.49
CA LYS A 544 3.24 -26.23 13.87
C LYS A 544 3.58 -27.71 13.88
N GLN A 545 2.64 -28.51 14.37
CA GLN A 545 2.79 -29.96 14.51
C GLN A 545 1.42 -30.62 14.48
N VAL A 546 1.34 -31.84 13.95
CA VAL A 546 0.13 -32.67 14.00
C VAL A 546 0.51 -34.06 14.44
N SER A 547 -0.13 -34.55 15.49
CA SER A 547 -0.02 -35.93 15.94
C SER A 547 -1.27 -36.68 15.48
N VAL A 548 -1.08 -37.84 14.85
CA VAL A 548 -2.18 -38.69 14.38
C VAL A 548 -1.97 -40.09 14.92
N HIS A 549 -2.97 -40.61 15.62
CA HIS A 549 -3.06 -42.00 16.03
C HIS A 549 -4.26 -42.66 15.34
N MET A 550 -3.99 -43.66 14.51
CA MET A 550 -4.98 -44.32 13.67
C MET A 550 -5.32 -45.69 14.21
N SER A 551 -6.61 -46.00 14.29
CA SER A 551 -7.09 -47.31 14.69
C SER A 551 -8.34 -47.70 13.93
N GLN A 552 -8.62 -49.00 13.84
CA GLN A 552 -9.84 -49.53 13.27
C GLN A 552 -10.36 -50.65 14.15
N GLU A 553 -11.67 -50.69 14.34
CA GLU A 553 -12.31 -51.79 15.04
C GLU A 553 -12.50 -52.97 14.09
N VAL A 554 -11.91 -54.10 14.43
CA VAL A 554 -12.00 -55.36 13.67
C VAL A 554 -12.40 -56.45 14.65
N GLU A 555 -13.55 -57.09 14.40
CA GLU A 555 -14.08 -58.17 15.25
C GLU A 555 -14.18 -57.79 16.75
N GLY A 556 -14.55 -56.54 17.05
CA GLY A 556 -14.68 -56.02 18.41
C GLY A 556 -13.35 -55.69 19.11
N THR A 557 -12.22 -55.72 18.39
CA THR A 557 -10.90 -55.34 18.91
C THR A 557 -10.40 -54.08 18.21
N LYS A 558 -9.95 -53.07 18.98
CA LYS A 558 -9.30 -51.86 18.45
C LYS A 558 -7.90 -52.23 17.94
N LYS A 559 -7.73 -52.33 16.62
CA LYS A 559 -6.43 -52.55 15.98
C LYS A 559 -5.80 -51.20 15.65
N VAL A 560 -4.62 -50.94 16.21
CA VAL A 560 -3.80 -49.76 15.83
C VAL A 560 -3.26 -49.99 14.42
N ILE A 561 -3.45 -48.99 13.55
CA ILE A 561 -3.02 -49.03 12.15
C ILE A 561 -1.69 -48.32 11.97
N ASP A 562 -1.59 -47.09 12.44
CA ASP A 562 -0.37 -46.28 12.33
C ASP A 562 -0.40 -45.14 13.35
N GLU A 563 0.77 -44.58 13.65
CA GLU A 563 0.90 -43.39 14.49
C GLU A 563 2.06 -42.54 13.98
N LYS A 564 1.83 -41.24 13.83
CA LYS A 564 2.85 -40.33 13.31
C LYS A 564 2.71 -38.93 13.86
N ILE A 565 3.86 -38.32 14.10
CA ILE A 565 4.01 -36.90 14.41
C ILE A 565 4.55 -36.20 13.16
N LEU A 566 3.83 -35.20 12.68
CA LEU A 566 4.09 -34.44 11.46
C LEU A 566 4.45 -33.00 11.85
N SER A 567 5.59 -32.50 11.38
CA SER A 567 6.06 -31.13 11.71
C SER A 567 6.61 -30.36 10.51
N LYS A 568 6.56 -30.95 9.32
CA LYS A 568 7.02 -30.33 8.07
C LYS A 568 5.91 -30.43 7.04
N GLU A 569 5.54 -29.30 6.47
CA GLU A 569 4.56 -29.25 5.39
C GLU A 569 5.14 -29.84 4.09
N PRO A 570 4.30 -30.52 3.27
CA PRO A 570 2.90 -30.88 3.55
C PRO A 570 2.78 -31.92 4.68
N LEU A 571 1.79 -31.74 5.57
CA LEU A 571 1.60 -32.62 6.73
C LEU A 571 0.90 -33.92 6.30
N GLU A 572 1.70 -34.84 5.76
CA GLU A 572 1.25 -36.09 5.15
C GLU A 572 1.75 -37.34 5.89
N MET A 573 0.83 -38.29 6.10
CA MET A 573 1.11 -39.62 6.63
C MET A 573 0.71 -40.68 5.60
N CYS A 574 1.68 -41.46 5.13
CA CYS A 574 1.44 -42.65 4.32
C CYS A 574 1.23 -43.87 5.22
N PHE A 575 0.25 -44.70 4.91
CA PHE A 575 -0.08 -45.90 5.67
C PHE A 575 0.92 -47.02 5.38
N ARG A 576 1.43 -47.67 6.43
CA ARG A 576 2.32 -48.83 6.27
C ARG A 576 1.55 -50.11 5.93
N GLY A 577 1.59 -50.51 4.65
CA GLY A 577 1.49 -51.92 4.27
C GLY A 577 0.12 -52.60 4.23
N SER A 578 -1.01 -51.92 3.97
CA SER A 578 -2.30 -52.60 3.68
C SER A 578 -3.27 -51.70 2.92
N LEU A 579 -4.06 -52.26 2.00
CA LEU A 579 -5.32 -51.65 1.53
C LEU A 579 -6.27 -51.60 2.73
N ILE A 580 -6.49 -50.42 3.30
CA ILE A 580 -7.45 -50.24 4.40
C ILE A 580 -8.86 -50.39 3.80
N SER A 581 -9.60 -51.41 4.23
CA SER A 581 -11.02 -51.55 3.88
C SER A 581 -11.85 -50.78 4.90
N ILE A 582 -12.44 -49.66 4.49
CA ILE A 582 -13.30 -48.83 5.32
C ILE A 582 -14.77 -49.01 4.92
N SER A 583 -15.65 -49.03 5.92
CA SER A 583 -17.10 -49.10 5.74
C SER A 583 -17.80 -48.38 6.89
N GLN A 584 -19.13 -48.24 6.81
CA GLN A 584 -19.91 -47.74 7.95
C GLN A 584 -19.86 -48.69 9.17
N ALA A 585 -19.66 -50.00 8.96
CA ALA A 585 -19.61 -50.98 10.04
C ALA A 585 -18.23 -51.08 10.71
N THR A 586 -17.16 -50.72 9.98
CA THR A 586 -15.77 -50.79 10.45
C THR A 586 -15.05 -49.49 10.09
N PRO A 587 -15.44 -48.34 10.66
CA PRO A 587 -14.84 -47.06 10.33
C PRO A 587 -13.40 -47.00 10.82
N LEU A 588 -12.59 -46.24 10.09
CA LEU A 588 -11.24 -45.88 10.49
C LEU A 588 -11.35 -44.69 11.47
N ILE A 589 -10.76 -44.83 12.65
CA ILE A 589 -10.77 -43.81 13.71
C ILE A 589 -9.41 -43.12 13.74
N ALA A 590 -9.42 -41.81 13.48
CA ALA A 590 -8.26 -40.94 13.57
C ALA A 590 -8.37 -40.07 14.83
N GLU A 591 -7.52 -40.31 15.82
CA GLU A 591 -7.32 -39.41 16.95
C GLU A 591 -6.24 -38.41 16.54
N ILE A 592 -6.63 -37.15 16.34
CA ILE A 592 -5.78 -36.09 15.79
C ILE A 592 -5.58 -35.01 16.85
N GLU A 593 -4.33 -34.63 17.09
CA GLU A 593 -3.96 -33.45 17.87
C GLU A 593 -3.26 -32.44 16.98
N LEU A 594 -3.80 -31.23 16.91
CA LEU A 594 -3.24 -30.10 16.17
C LEU A 594 -2.49 -29.18 17.13
N GLY A 595 -1.19 -29.05 16.93
CA GLY A 595 -0.34 -28.07 17.61
C GLY A 595 -0.21 -26.79 16.80
N PHE A 596 -0.48 -25.64 17.42
CA PHE A 596 -0.43 -24.32 16.82
C PHE A 596 0.85 -23.56 17.18
N GLN A 597 1.04 -22.37 16.59
CA GLN A 597 2.14 -21.47 16.95
C GLN A 597 1.98 -20.87 18.37
N GLY A 598 0.74 -20.79 18.89
CA GLY A 598 0.47 -20.38 20.27
C GLY A 598 0.57 -18.88 20.50
N HIS A 599 0.30 -18.06 19.48
CA HIS A 599 0.46 -16.59 19.57
C HIS A 599 -0.44 -15.94 20.60
N TYR A 600 -1.60 -16.55 20.87
CA TYR A 600 -2.62 -16.06 21.78
C TYR A 600 -2.79 -16.95 23.03
N GLY A 601 -1.85 -17.88 23.26
CA GLY A 601 -1.94 -18.85 24.33
C GLY A 601 -2.97 -19.96 24.07
N GLU A 602 -3.36 -20.17 22.81
CA GLU A 602 -4.24 -21.27 22.43
C GLU A 602 -3.55 -22.63 22.66
N PRO A 603 -4.22 -23.60 23.32
CA PRO A 603 -3.68 -24.94 23.51
C PRO A 603 -3.78 -25.75 22.21
N SER A 604 -3.15 -26.93 22.18
CA SER A 604 -3.42 -27.92 21.12
C SER A 604 -4.91 -28.26 21.04
N LEU A 605 -5.38 -28.58 19.84
CA LEU A 605 -6.74 -29.06 19.60
C LEU A 605 -6.73 -30.57 19.33
N SER A 606 -7.28 -31.35 20.24
CA SER A 606 -7.47 -32.79 20.06
C SER A 606 -8.90 -33.13 19.68
N PHE A 607 -9.08 -33.98 18.68
CA PHE A 607 -10.39 -34.47 18.26
C PHE A 607 -10.32 -35.85 17.62
N THR A 608 -11.46 -36.53 17.56
CA THR A 608 -11.58 -37.84 16.91
C THR A 608 -12.37 -37.69 15.61
N ASN A 609 -11.81 -38.13 14.49
CA ASN A 609 -12.49 -38.19 13.20
C ASN A 609 -12.77 -39.64 12.81
N SER A 610 -14.06 -39.98 12.71
CA SER A 610 -14.50 -41.27 12.19
C SER A 610 -14.63 -41.20 10.67
N ILE A 611 -13.92 -42.10 9.97
CA ILE A 611 -13.77 -42.13 8.52
C ILE A 611 -14.40 -43.43 8.01
N SER A 612 -15.60 -43.31 7.44
CA SER A 612 -16.36 -44.42 6.86
C SER A 612 -16.25 -44.53 5.33
N SER A 613 -15.71 -43.49 4.68
CA SER A 613 -15.41 -43.44 3.25
C SER A 613 -14.18 -42.55 2.98
N PHE A 614 -13.46 -42.80 1.88
CA PHE A 614 -12.37 -41.94 1.46
C PHE A 614 -12.89 -40.59 0.98
N GLY A 615 -12.07 -39.57 1.11
CA GLY A 615 -12.42 -38.21 0.73
C GLY A 615 -11.88 -37.18 1.70
N LYS A 616 -12.41 -35.97 1.58
CA LYS A 616 -11.95 -34.80 2.30
C LYS A 616 -13.03 -34.30 3.24
N ALA A 617 -12.68 -34.18 4.52
CA ALA A 617 -13.54 -33.59 5.54
C ALA A 617 -12.99 -32.23 5.94
N PHE A 618 -13.87 -31.24 6.06
CA PHE A 618 -13.52 -29.89 6.47
C PHE A 618 -13.93 -29.65 7.91
N PHE A 619 -13.11 -28.89 8.61
CA PHE A 619 -13.29 -28.58 10.02
C PHE A 619 -13.06 -27.10 10.25
N HIS A 620 -13.91 -26.55 11.11
CA HIS A 620 -13.81 -25.18 11.57
C HIS A 620 -13.66 -25.19 13.09
N ALA A 621 -12.50 -24.76 13.56
CA ALA A 621 -12.18 -24.57 14.96
C ALA A 621 -12.18 -23.08 15.32
N GLU A 622 -12.77 -22.76 16.47
CA GLU A 622 -12.81 -21.41 17.02
C GLU A 622 -12.36 -21.43 18.48
N TYR A 623 -11.35 -20.62 18.82
CA TYR A 623 -10.84 -20.47 20.18
C TYR A 623 -11.34 -19.16 20.80
N ASP A 624 -12.01 -19.28 21.94
CA ASP A 624 -12.45 -18.13 22.74
C ASP A 624 -11.36 -17.80 23.77
N LEU A 625 -10.66 -16.68 23.57
CA LEU A 625 -9.56 -16.24 24.43
C LEU A 625 -10.00 -15.99 25.88
N ASN A 626 -11.28 -15.67 26.12
CA ASN A 626 -11.77 -15.38 27.48
C ASN A 626 -12.07 -16.67 28.25
N LYS A 627 -12.51 -17.72 27.54
CA LYS A 627 -12.82 -19.03 28.14
C LYS A 627 -11.63 -19.96 28.18
N GLY A 628 -10.68 -19.80 27.25
CA GLY A 628 -9.58 -20.73 27.07
C GLY A 628 -10.02 -22.06 26.46
N GLU A 629 -11.10 -22.04 25.66
CA GLU A 629 -11.74 -23.25 25.12
C GLU A 629 -11.82 -23.20 23.59
N TRP A 630 -11.56 -24.35 22.97
CA TRP A 630 -11.85 -24.58 21.55
C TRP A 630 -13.29 -25.06 21.36
N SER A 631 -13.94 -24.57 20.32
CA SER A 631 -15.12 -25.19 19.74
C SER A 631 -14.76 -25.71 18.35
N LEU A 632 -15.19 -26.93 18.02
CA LEU A 632 -14.90 -27.59 16.75
C LEU A 632 -16.19 -27.99 16.07
N LYS A 633 -16.32 -27.66 14.78
CA LYS A 633 -17.42 -28.08 13.91
C LYS A 633 -16.84 -28.80 12.70
N LYS A 634 -17.44 -29.93 12.34
CA LYS A 634 -17.21 -30.61 11.06
C LYS A 634 -18.24 -30.07 10.07
N GLU A 635 -17.79 -29.59 8.92
CA GLU A 635 -18.63 -28.97 7.88
C GLU A 635 -19.32 -30.01 6.99
#